data_AF-K7ACI4-F1
#
_entry.id   AF-K7ACI4-F1
#
_cell.length_a   1.000
_cell.length_b   1.000
_cell.length_c   1.000
_cell.angle_alpha   90.00
_cell.angle_beta   90.00
_cell.angle_gamma   90.00
#
_symmetry.space_group_name_H-M   'P 1'
#
loop_
_entity.id
_entity.type
_entity.pdbx_description
1 polymer ?
#
loop_
_entity_poly.entity_id
_entity_poly.type
_entity_poly.pdbx_seq_one_letter_code
_entity_poly.pdbx_strand_id
1 'polypeptide(L)' 'MSEEFDKIASKVTGQRIELFNEMKSKGSSDQEIFKELLSFNHSLPMDYQVKSGLTKVDTYA' A
#
# COMPACT_ATOMS: atom_id res chain seq x y z
N MET A 1 -2.76 18.92 4.15
CA MET A 1 -2.02 17.96 3.28
C MET A 1 -1.35 18.78 2.20
N SER A 2 -0.08 18.52 1.89
CA SER A 2 0.66 19.29 0.88
C SER A 2 0.48 18.67 -0.51
N GLU A 3 0.49 19.49 -1.57
CA GLU A 3 0.37 19.03 -2.97
C GLU A 3 1.43 17.97 -3.35
N GLU A 4 2.60 18.04 -2.73
CA GLU A 4 3.66 17.05 -2.92
C GLU A 4 3.30 15.68 -2.34
N PHE A 5 2.71 15.65 -1.15
CA PHE A 5 2.24 14.41 -0.56
C PHE A 5 1.09 13.80 -1.38
N ASP A 6 0.19 14.62 -1.89
CA ASP A 6 -0.93 14.16 -2.72
C ASP A 6 -0.43 13.53 -4.03
N LYS A 7 0.61 14.08 -4.66
CA LYS A 7 1.26 13.47 -5.83
C LYS A 7 1.87 12.11 -5.50
N ILE A 8 2.57 12.00 -4.37
CA ILE A 8 3.15 10.73 -3.92
C ILE A 8 2.05 9.72 -3.62
N ALA A 9 0.99 10.12 -2.92
CA ALA A 9 -0.14 9.27 -2.58
C ALA A 9 -0.88 8.77 -3.84
N SER A 10 -1.05 9.62 -4.85
CA SER A 10 -1.59 9.23 -6.15
C SER A 10 -0.71 8.18 -6.84
N LYS A 11 0.62 8.35 -6.81
CA LYS A 11 1.56 7.37 -7.38
C LYS A 11 1.48 6.02 -6.65
N VAL A 12 1.50 6.04 -5.33
CA VAL A 12 1.38 4.82 -4.50
C VAL A 12 0.05 4.12 -4.75
N THR A 13 -1.03 4.88 -4.96
CA THR A 13 -2.33 4.32 -5.34
C THR A 13 -2.29 3.62 -6.69
N GLY A 14 -1.65 4.24 -7.70
CA GLY A 14 -1.42 3.61 -9.00
C GLY A 14 -0.65 2.29 -8.89
N GLN A 15 0.43 2.26 -8.11
CA GLN A 15 1.24 1.06 -7.88
C GLN A 15 0.44 -0.07 -7.22
N ARG A 16 -0.45 0.24 -6.27
CA ARG A 16 -1.36 -0.76 -5.66
C ARG A 16 -2.34 -1.34 -6.67
N ILE A 17 -2.88 -0.51 -7.56
CA ILE A 17 -3.81 -0.95 -8.62
C ILE A 17 -3.08 -1.85 -9.61
N GLU A 18 -1.87 -1.47 -10.04
CA GLU A 18 -1.04 -2.29 -10.93
C GLU A 18 -0.73 -3.66 -10.32
N LEU A 19 -0.26 -3.68 -9.07
CA LEU A 19 0.01 -4.91 -8.32
C LEU A 19 -1.22 -5.81 -8.21
N PHE A 20 -2.36 -5.23 -7.83
CA PHE A 20 -3.62 -5.96 -7.74
C PHE A 20 -4.02 -6.59 -9.08
N ASN A 21 -4.03 -5.79 -10.16
CA ASN A 21 -4.44 -6.24 -11.48
C ASN A 21 -3.49 -7.31 -12.03
N GLU A 22 -2.18 -7.14 -11.84
CA GLU A 22 -1.18 -8.13 -12.25
C GLU A 22 -1.42 -9.47 -11.55
N MET A 23 -1.60 -9.47 -10.23
CA MET A 23 -1.84 -10.69 -9.47
C MET A 23 -3.19 -11.34 -9.81
N LYS A 24 -4.26 -10.55 -9.98
CA LYS A 24 -5.56 -11.09 -10.45
C LYS A 24 -5.42 -11.73 -11.83
N SER A 25 -4.67 -11.12 -12.75
CA SER A 25 -4.46 -11.67 -14.10
C SER A 25 -3.67 -12.99 -14.09
N LYS A 26 -2.81 -13.19 -13.09
CA LYS A 26 -2.05 -14.42 -12.86
C LYS A 26 -2.83 -15.50 -12.11
N GLY A 27 -4.08 -15.23 -11.72
CA GLY A 27 -4.92 -16.18 -11.00
C GLY A 27 -4.60 -16.30 -9.50
N SER A 28 -3.89 -15.32 -8.92
CA SER A 28 -3.67 -15.30 -7.47
C SER A 28 -4.99 -15.21 -6.71
N SER A 29 -5.05 -15.89 -5.56
CA SER A 29 -6.17 -15.80 -4.63
C SER A 29 -6.22 -14.43 -3.96
N ASP A 30 -7.41 -14.04 -3.49
CA ASP A 30 -7.57 -12.76 -2.79
C ASP A 30 -6.73 -12.69 -1.51
N GLN A 31 -6.45 -13.83 -0.87
CA GLN A 31 -5.56 -13.92 0.31
C GLN A 31 -4.10 -13.61 -0.04
N GLU A 32 -3.60 -14.13 -1.17
CA GLU A 32 -2.24 -13.84 -1.64
C GLU A 32 -2.10 -12.37 -2.03
N ILE A 33 -3.09 -11.84 -2.73
CA ILE A 33 -3.15 -10.42 -3.12
C ILE A 33 -3.16 -9.51 -1.90
N PHE A 34 -3.95 -9.85 -0.88
CA PHE A 34 -3.98 -9.10 0.36
C PHE A 34 -2.62 -9.10 1.07
N LYS A 35 -1.96 -10.26 1.18
CA LYS A 35 -0.62 -10.38 1.77
C LYS A 35 0.40 -9.54 1.01
N GLU A 36 0.36 -9.55 -0.31
CA GLU A 36 1.30 -8.79 -1.14
C GLU A 36 1.05 -7.29 -1.04
N LEU A 37 -0.21 -6.84 -1.01
CA LEU A 37 -0.54 -5.42 -0.78
C LEU A 37 -0.08 -4.94 0.61
N LEU A 38 -0.17 -5.79 1.64
CA LEU A 38 0.38 -5.49 2.96
C LEU A 38 1.91 -5.38 2.93
N SER A 39 2.58 -6.35 2.28
CA SER A 39 4.03 -6.33 2.08
C SER A 39 4.49 -5.05 1.37
N PHE A 40 3.80 -4.68 0.28
CA PHE A 40 4.03 -3.43 -0.44
C PHE A 40 3.86 -2.22 0.48
N ASN A 41 2.77 -2.14 1.25
CA ASN A 41 2.55 -1.04 2.18
C ASN A 41 3.68 -0.91 3.23
N HIS A 42 4.20 -2.03 3.75
CA HIS A 42 5.32 -2.04 4.70
C HIS A 42 6.66 -1.66 4.07
N SER A 43 6.80 -1.81 2.75
CA SER A 43 8.00 -1.40 2.01
C SER A 43 8.06 0.11 1.70
N LEU A 44 6.95 0.84 1.88
CA LEU A 44 6.90 2.28 1.64
C LEU A 44 7.77 3.05 2.64
N PRO A 45 8.25 4.26 2.32
CA PRO A 45 9.00 5.09 3.27
C PRO A 45 8.24 5.30 4.59
N MET A 46 8.94 5.24 5.73
CA MET A 46 8.33 5.35 7.06
C MET A 46 7.53 6.65 7.24
N ASP A 47 8.03 7.77 6.73
CA ASP A 47 7.33 9.06 6.81
C ASP A 47 6.01 9.05 6.02
N TYR A 48 5.98 8.35 4.88
CA TYR A 48 4.76 8.10 4.13
C TYR A 48 3.81 7.21 4.91
N GLN A 49 4.30 6.12 5.51
CA GLN A 49 3.46 5.21 6.29
C GLN A 49 2.78 5.91 7.48
N VAL A 50 3.51 6.77 8.18
CA VAL A 50 2.97 7.60 9.29
C VAL A 50 1.93 8.59 8.78
N LYS A 51 2.25 9.36 7.73
CA LYS A 51 1.32 10.37 7.18
C LYS A 51 0.04 9.77 6.58
N SER A 52 0.14 8.55 6.03
CA SER A 52 -0.99 7.82 5.43
C SER A 52 -1.74 6.93 6.43
N GLY A 53 -1.30 6.87 7.70
CA GLY A 53 -1.95 6.05 8.72
C GLY A 53 -1.83 4.54 8.48
N LEU A 54 -0.86 4.10 7.66
CA LEU A 54 -0.55 2.68 7.45
C LEU A 54 0.09 2.07 8.70
N THR A 55 0.94 2.84 9.37
CA THR A 55 1.43 2.50 10.71
C THR A 55 0.39 2.97 11.73
N LYS A 56 -0.71 2.22 11.91
CA LYS A 56 -1.38 2.27 13.21
C LYS A 56 -0.40 1.62 14.18
N VAL A 57 0.15 2.40 15.10
CA VAL A 57 0.89 1.89 16.26
C VAL A 57 0.12 0.67 16.78
N ASP A 58 0.77 -0.49 16.85
CA ASP A 58 0.23 -1.73 17.43
C ASP A 58 -0.17 -1.47 18.90
N THR A 59 -1.34 -0.87 19.13
CA THR A 59 -1.87 -0.64 20.48
C THR A 59 -2.81 -1.76 20.94
N TYR A 60 -2.91 -2.86 20.19
CA TYR A 60 -3.70 -4.04 20.56
C TYR A 60 -3.09 -5.37 20.05
N ALA A 61 -1.79 -5.57 20.27
CA ALA A 61 -1.16 -6.89 20.18
C ALA A 61 -1.16 -7.57 21.57
#